data_AF-A0A7S0GAJ3-F1
#
_entry.id   AF-A0A7S0GAJ3-F1
#
_cell.length_a   1.000
_cell.length_b   1.000
_cell.length_c   1.000
_cell.angle_alpha   90.00
_cell.angle_beta   90.00
_cell.angle_gamma   90.00
#
_symmetry.space_group_name_H-M   'P 1'
#
loop_
_entity.id
_entity.type
_entity.pdbx_description
1 polymer ?
#
loop_
_entity_poly.entity_id
_entity_poly.type
_entity_poly.pdbx_seq_one_letter_code
_entity_poly.pdbx_strand_id
1 'polypeptide(L)'
;AFYFHHSPPPWIGDVTDLSTKNMFPYIGGNHLGPNTYGPLIDDHTKPCPFNFTRMEAETKCVSAQEAVHGTESLKRLESIKKKVDPNHMFECFRCIGMPDPLPSTSPLPSPSTLPTTSPLPSTSHANKIPLIPVMFGTIVTLLVI
;
A
#
# COMPACT_ATOMS: atom_id res chain seq x y z
N ALA A 1 5.22 19.59 20.45
CA ALA A 1 4.63 20.49 19.45
C ALA A 1 5.75 21.09 18.63
N PHE A 2 5.96 20.64 17.40
CA PHE A 2 6.96 21.24 16.51
C PHE A 2 6.25 22.34 15.71
N TYR A 3 6.48 23.59 16.09
CA TYR A 3 6.10 24.78 15.34
C TYR A 3 7.12 25.00 14.22
N PHE A 4 6.72 24.87 12.95
CA PHE A 4 7.50 25.39 11.83
C PHE A 4 7.07 26.84 11.54
N HIS A 5 7.81 27.80 12.10
CA HIS A 5 7.67 29.23 11.82
C HIS A 5 8.50 29.64 10.59
N HIS A 6 8.26 29.02 9.44
CA HIS A 6 8.79 29.50 8.17
C HIS A 6 7.66 29.46 7.15
N SER A 7 7.11 30.64 6.83
CA SER A 7 6.23 30.79 5.68
C SER A 7 6.96 30.26 4.44
N PRO A 8 6.42 29.27 3.74
CA PRO A 8 7.07 28.77 2.54
C PRO A 8 7.17 29.90 1.49
N PRO A 9 8.18 29.86 0.60
CA PRO A 9 8.30 30.80 -0.51
C PRO A 9 6.99 30.87 -1.32
N PRO A 10 6.62 32.01 -1.91
CA PRO A 10 5.30 32.23 -2.54
C PRO A 10 4.96 31.31 -3.73
N TRP A 11 5.91 30.49 -4.20
CA TRP A 11 5.71 29.45 -5.23
C TRP A 11 5.51 28.04 -4.65
N ILE A 12 5.87 27.83 -3.38
CA ILE A 12 5.41 26.70 -2.58
C ILE A 12 4.17 27.23 -1.88
N GLY A 13 3.00 27.05 -2.53
CA GLY A 13 1.73 27.32 -1.87
C GLY A 13 1.70 26.65 -0.50
N ASP A 14 0.91 27.19 0.43
CA ASP A 14 0.79 26.61 1.76
C ASP A 14 0.53 25.10 1.65
N VAL A 15 1.57 24.30 1.93
CA VAL A 15 1.55 22.83 1.80
C VAL A 15 0.60 22.20 2.83
N THR A 16 -0.01 23.04 3.67
CA THR A 16 -1.00 22.70 4.68
C THR A 16 -2.34 23.39 4.47
N ASP A 17 -2.63 23.89 3.27
CA ASP A 17 -3.99 24.35 2.95
C ASP A 17 -4.96 23.17 2.81
N LEU A 18 -5.37 22.67 3.96
CA LEU A 18 -6.39 21.63 4.15
C LEU A 18 -7.79 22.18 3.81
N SER A 19 -7.96 23.50 3.60
CA SER A 19 -9.26 24.09 3.24
C SER A 19 -9.62 23.84 1.77
N THR A 20 -8.65 23.46 0.95
CA THR A 20 -8.91 23.06 -0.43
C THR A 20 -9.65 21.72 -0.49
N LYS A 21 -10.51 21.56 -1.50
CA LYS A 21 -11.29 20.34 -1.72
C LYS A 21 -10.41 19.12 -2.05
N ASN A 22 -9.17 19.35 -2.49
CA ASN A 22 -8.20 18.30 -2.82
C ASN A 22 -7.29 18.06 -1.62
N MET A 23 -7.30 16.84 -1.11
CA MET A 23 -6.46 16.42 0.00
C MET A 23 -5.02 16.19 -0.47
N PHE A 24 -4.06 16.77 0.24
CA PHE A 24 -2.65 16.42 0.10
C PHE A 24 -2.35 15.12 0.88
N PRO A 25 -1.39 14.30 0.42
CA PRO A 25 -0.94 13.14 1.19
C PRO A 25 -0.40 13.61 2.55
N TYR A 26 -0.95 13.10 3.65
CA TYR A 26 -0.56 13.51 5.00
C TYR A 26 -0.28 12.33 5.94
N ILE A 27 -0.68 11.10 5.56
CA ILE A 27 -0.36 9.87 6.28
C ILE A 27 0.73 9.10 5.54
N GLY A 28 1.81 8.75 6.23
CA GLY A 28 2.79 7.81 5.69
C GLY A 28 2.19 6.41 5.58
N GLY A 29 2.40 5.71 4.45
CA GLY A 29 1.79 4.39 4.22
C GLY A 29 2.14 3.33 5.27
N ASN A 30 3.27 3.47 5.96
CA ASN A 30 3.67 2.62 7.10
C ASN A 30 2.87 2.86 8.39
N HIS A 31 2.09 3.96 8.46
CA HIS A 31 1.20 4.31 9.57
C HIS A 31 -0.27 3.96 9.29
N LEU A 32 -0.55 3.26 8.19
CA LEU A 32 -1.89 2.81 7.87
C LEU A 32 -2.28 1.62 8.77
N GLY A 33 -3.08 1.91 9.80
CA GLY A 33 -3.71 0.92 10.66
C GLY A 33 -5.17 0.64 10.26
N PRO A 34 -5.80 -0.37 10.88
CA PRO A 34 -7.18 -0.76 10.56
C PRO A 34 -8.23 0.32 10.88
N ASN A 35 -7.91 1.24 11.80
CA ASN A 35 -8.79 2.32 12.23
C ASN A 35 -8.25 3.72 11.82
N THR A 36 -7.23 3.76 10.96
CA THR A 36 -6.64 5.02 10.51
C THR A 36 -7.49 5.63 9.41
N TYR A 37 -7.84 6.91 9.53
CA TYR A 37 -8.59 7.64 8.52
C TYR A 37 -8.02 9.04 8.34
N GLY A 38 -8.47 9.66 7.25
CA GLY A 38 -8.47 11.09 6.96
C GLY A 38 -8.96 12.00 8.11
N PRO A 39 -8.85 13.33 7.97
CA PRO A 39 -9.70 14.23 8.74
C PRO A 39 -11.18 14.09 8.34
N LEU A 40 -12.08 14.82 9.00
CA LEU A 40 -13.50 14.86 8.64
C LEU A 40 -13.69 15.47 7.25
N ILE A 41 -14.56 14.88 6.41
CA ILE A 41 -14.84 15.38 5.05
C ILE A 41 -15.42 16.80 5.08
N ASP A 42 -16.30 17.08 6.04
CA ASP A 42 -16.95 18.40 6.18
C ASP A 42 -16.01 19.48 6.76
N ASP A 43 -14.93 19.06 7.42
CA ASP A 43 -13.97 19.95 8.07
C ASP A 43 -12.59 19.27 8.17
N HIS A 44 -11.78 19.46 7.12
CA HIS A 44 -10.45 18.87 7.01
C HIS A 44 -9.47 19.33 8.11
N THR A 45 -9.81 20.34 8.92
CA THR A 45 -8.99 20.78 10.06
C THR A 45 -9.20 19.92 11.31
N LYS A 46 -10.25 19.08 11.34
CA LYS A 46 -10.59 18.21 12.46
C LYS A 46 -10.25 16.75 12.17
N PRO A 47 -9.62 16.03 13.12
CA PRO A 47 -9.32 14.62 12.94
C PRO A 47 -10.60 13.77 12.91
N CYS A 48 -10.54 12.60 12.26
CA CYS A 48 -11.60 11.60 12.38
C CYS A 48 -11.74 11.12 13.83
N PRO A 49 -12.93 11.22 14.45
CA PRO A 49 -13.13 10.80 15.83
C PRO A 49 -12.88 9.31 16.08
N PHE A 50 -12.11 8.98 17.11
CA PHE A 50 -11.78 7.58 17.47
C PHE A 50 -12.98 6.76 17.96
N ASN A 51 -14.08 7.41 18.34
CA ASN A 51 -15.30 6.75 18.80
C ASN A 51 -16.26 6.39 17.65
N PHE A 52 -15.96 6.78 16.41
CA PHE A 52 -16.73 6.36 15.25
C PHE A 52 -16.59 4.85 15.05
N THR A 53 -17.70 4.20 14.72
CA THR A 53 -17.65 2.87 14.13
C THR A 53 -16.93 2.92 12.79
N ARG A 54 -16.45 1.77 12.30
CA ARG A 54 -15.76 1.70 11.01
C ARG A 54 -16.60 2.33 9.88
N MET A 55 -17.88 1.98 9.80
CA MET A 55 -18.79 2.48 8.76
C MET A 55 -19.06 3.99 8.89
N GLU A 56 -19.14 4.52 10.10
CA GLU A 56 -19.25 5.97 10.30
C GLU A 56 -17.99 6.70 9.85
N ALA A 57 -16.82 6.15 10.14
CA ALA A 57 -15.57 6.73 9.68
C ALA A 57 -15.41 6.65 8.15
N GLU A 58 -15.80 5.54 7.52
CA GLU A 58 -15.82 5.39 6.05
C GLU A 58 -16.74 6.41 5.35
N THR A 59 -17.76 6.92 6.04
CA THR A 59 -18.73 7.87 5.47
C THR A 59 -18.46 9.32 5.82
N LYS A 60 -17.86 9.60 6.98
CA LYS A 60 -17.68 10.97 7.50
C LYS A 60 -16.23 11.46 7.45
N CYS A 61 -15.27 10.57 7.24
CA CYS A 61 -13.85 10.90 7.22
C CYS A 61 -13.26 10.64 5.84
N VAL A 62 -12.25 11.42 5.46
CA VAL A 62 -11.50 11.19 4.24
C VAL A 62 -10.92 9.77 4.27
N SER A 63 -10.99 9.07 3.14
CA SER A 63 -10.60 7.66 3.09
C SER A 63 -9.13 7.47 3.47
N ALA A 64 -8.80 6.30 4.01
CA ALA A 64 -7.42 5.93 4.29
C ALA A 64 -6.51 6.05 3.05
N GLN A 65 -7.01 5.64 1.88
CA GLN A 65 -6.27 5.71 0.62
C GLN A 65 -5.97 7.16 0.23
N GLU A 66 -6.96 8.04 0.34
CA GLU A 66 -6.82 9.45 0.00
C GLU A 66 -5.91 10.18 0.99
N ALA A 67 -5.97 9.84 2.27
CA ALA A 67 -5.07 10.35 3.29
C ALA A 67 -3.59 9.98 3.03
N VAL A 68 -3.34 8.79 2.46
CA VAL A 68 -1.98 8.29 2.17
C VAL A 68 -1.45 8.78 0.82
N HIS A 69 -2.30 8.88 -0.19
CA HIS A 69 -1.88 9.17 -1.57
C HIS A 69 -2.24 10.58 -2.06
N GLY A 70 -3.12 11.29 -1.35
CA GLY A 70 -3.73 12.53 -1.83
C GLY A 70 -4.73 12.29 -2.96
N THR A 71 -5.64 13.24 -3.17
CA THR A 71 -6.76 13.10 -4.13
C THR A 71 -6.28 12.83 -5.56
N GLU A 72 -5.33 13.62 -6.06
CA GLU A 72 -4.86 13.52 -7.45
C GLU A 72 -4.07 12.23 -7.71
N SER A 73 -3.16 11.86 -6.81
CA SER A 73 -2.39 10.62 -6.99
C SER A 73 -3.27 9.40 -6.82
N LEU A 74 -4.23 9.41 -5.88
CA LEU A 74 -5.18 8.32 -5.70
C LEU A 74 -5.98 8.09 -6.99
N LYS A 75 -6.58 9.15 -7.55
CA LYS A 75 -7.32 9.07 -8.81
C LYS A 75 -6.48 8.49 -9.95
N ARG A 76 -5.20 8.88 -10.04
CA ARG A 76 -4.26 8.32 -11.02
C ARG A 76 -4.01 6.83 -10.77
N LEU A 77 -3.71 6.45 -9.52
CA LEU A 77 -3.42 5.06 -9.14
C LEU A 77 -4.63 4.15 -9.40
N GLU A 78 -5.84 4.58 -9.06
CA GLU A 78 -7.07 3.84 -9.36
C GLU A 78 -7.25 3.63 -10.86
N SER A 79 -6.95 4.64 -11.68
CA SER A 79 -7.01 4.52 -13.14
C SER A 79 -6.00 3.51 -13.70
N ILE A 80 -4.82 3.41 -13.07
CA ILE A 80 -3.78 2.43 -13.44
C ILE A 80 -4.19 1.03 -12.99
N LYS A 81 -4.68 0.88 -11.76
CA LYS A 81 -5.15 -0.40 -11.21
C LYS A 81 -6.24 -1.00 -12.09
N LYS A 82 -7.21 -0.21 -12.53
CA LYS A 82 -8.28 -0.66 -13.44
C LYS A 82 -7.75 -1.17 -14.79
N LYS A 83 -6.60 -0.68 -15.26
CA LYS A 83 -5.98 -1.12 -16.52
C LYS A 83 -5.09 -2.35 -16.34
N VAL A 84 -4.34 -2.40 -15.23
CA VAL A 84 -3.31 -3.43 -14.98
C VAL A 84 -3.91 -4.67 -14.30
N ASP A 85 -4.87 -4.49 -13.41
CA ASP A 85 -5.55 -5.57 -12.69
C ASP A 85 -7.08 -5.42 -12.77
N PRO A 86 -7.66 -5.55 -13.99
CA PRO A 86 -9.10 -5.41 -14.21
C PRO A 86 -9.92 -6.53 -13.56
N ASN A 87 -9.29 -7.67 -13.28
CA ASN A 87 -9.93 -8.85 -12.69
C ASN A 87 -9.67 -8.98 -11.19
N HIS A 88 -9.08 -7.94 -10.58
CA HIS A 88 -8.92 -7.88 -9.14
C HIS A 88 -8.14 -9.07 -8.55
N MET A 89 -7.09 -9.54 -9.23
CA MET A 89 -6.20 -10.57 -8.71
C MET A 89 -5.39 -10.09 -7.49
N PHE A 90 -5.14 -8.78 -7.41
CA PHE A 90 -4.42 -8.14 -6.31
C PHE A 90 -5.37 -7.25 -5.51
N GLU A 91 -6.08 -7.89 -4.59
CA GLU A 91 -6.99 -7.25 -3.65
C GLU A 91 -6.43 -7.33 -2.22
N CYS A 92 -6.48 -6.21 -1.52
CA CYS A 92 -6.13 -6.13 -0.12
C CYS A 92 -6.93 -5.04 0.58
N PHE A 93 -7.07 -5.18 1.90
CA PHE A 93 -7.80 -4.23 2.73
C PHE A 93 -7.21 -2.82 2.56
N ARG A 94 -8.05 -1.88 2.10
CA ARG A 94 -7.70 -0.46 1.84
C ARG A 94 -6.60 -0.23 0.81
N CYS A 95 -6.38 -1.18 -0.08
CA CYS A 95 -5.51 -0.99 -1.22
C CYS A 95 -6.21 -0.21 -2.34
N ILE A 96 -5.39 0.38 -3.24
CA ILE A 96 -5.89 1.17 -4.38
C ILE A 96 -7.02 0.47 -5.12
N GLY A 97 -8.14 1.17 -5.29
CA GLY A 97 -9.26 0.71 -6.10
C GLY A 97 -10.17 -0.32 -5.43
N MET A 98 -9.96 -0.61 -4.14
CA MET A 98 -10.95 -1.28 -3.31
C MET A 98 -11.92 -0.24 -2.73
N PRO A 99 -13.24 -0.37 -2.96
CA PRO A 99 -14.23 0.45 -2.25
C PRO A 99 -14.30 -0.01 -0.78
N ASP A 100 -14.20 0.94 0.15
CA ASP A 100 -14.61 0.73 1.54
C ASP A 100 -16.15 0.94 1.58
N PRO A 101 -16.99 -0.04 2.01
CA PRO A 101 -16.68 -1.29 2.70
C PRO A 101 -16.60 -2.53 1.78
N LEU A 102 -15.75 -3.49 2.18
CA LEU A 102 -15.64 -4.83 1.59
C LEU A 102 -17.03 -5.44 1.29
N PRO A 103 -17.39 -5.73 0.03
CA PRO A 103 -18.54 -6.57 -0.25
C PRO A 103 -18.28 -7.96 0.33
N SER A 104 -19.16 -8.44 1.21
CA SER A 104 -19.02 -9.72 1.93
C SER A 104 -19.23 -10.96 1.04
N THR A 105 -19.03 -10.87 -0.27
CA THR A 105 -19.61 -11.84 -1.23
C THR A 105 -18.66 -12.39 -2.26
N SER A 106 -17.35 -12.32 -2.05
CA SER A 106 -16.45 -13.27 -2.71
C SER A 106 -16.49 -14.56 -1.88
N PRO A 107 -17.02 -15.70 -2.41
CA PRO A 107 -16.95 -16.96 -1.71
C PRO A 107 -15.48 -17.26 -1.47
N LEU A 108 -15.06 -17.31 -0.21
CA LEU A 108 -13.77 -17.88 0.15
C LEU A 108 -13.74 -19.27 -0.48
N PRO A 109 -12.73 -19.66 -1.29
CA PRO A 109 -12.55 -21.06 -1.58
C PRO A 109 -12.42 -21.77 -0.23
N SER A 110 -13.35 -22.69 0.03
CA SER A 110 -13.37 -23.52 1.24
C SER A 110 -11.96 -24.06 1.51
N PRO A 111 -11.52 -24.18 2.77
CA PRO A 111 -10.25 -24.81 3.08
C PRO A 111 -10.36 -26.30 2.75
N SER A 112 -10.06 -26.67 1.50
CA SER A 112 -9.85 -28.06 1.12
C SER A 112 -8.57 -28.53 1.81
N THR A 113 -8.80 -29.22 2.92
CA THR A 113 -8.01 -30.36 3.41
C THR A 113 -6.51 -30.12 3.48
N LEU A 114 -6.08 -29.53 4.60
CA LEU A 114 -4.75 -29.77 5.15
C LEU A 114 -4.61 -31.29 5.39
N PRO A 115 -3.66 -32.02 4.78
CA PRO A 115 -3.40 -33.39 5.19
C PRO A 115 -2.69 -33.34 6.55
N THR A 116 -3.41 -33.73 7.59
CA THR A 116 -2.91 -33.99 8.93
C THR A 116 -1.88 -35.12 8.90
N THR A 117 -0.63 -34.75 9.22
CA THR A 117 0.47 -35.52 9.83
C THR A 117 0.70 -36.98 9.42
N SER A 118 1.90 -37.24 8.89
CA SER A 118 2.70 -38.42 9.25
C SER A 118 4.10 -37.97 9.69
N PRO A 119 4.65 -38.47 10.81
CA PRO A 119 6.00 -38.12 11.25
C PRO A 119 7.03 -39.03 10.55
N LEU A 120 8.09 -38.45 9.97
CA LEU A 120 9.27 -39.18 9.51
C LEU A 120 10.54 -38.48 10.04
N PRO A 121 11.68 -39.18 10.15
CA PRO A 121 12.44 -39.29 11.38
C PRO A 121 13.69 -38.41 11.27
N SER A 122 14.28 -38.10 12.41
CA SER A 122 15.62 -37.51 12.45
C SER A 122 16.63 -38.51 11.87
N THR A 123 17.21 -38.20 10.71
CA THR A 123 18.49 -38.76 10.27
C THR A 123 19.38 -37.64 9.76
N SER A 124 20.41 -37.35 10.56
CA SER A 124 21.54 -36.52 10.18
C SER A 124 22.37 -37.24 9.10
N HIS A 125 22.32 -36.76 7.86
CA HIS A 125 23.36 -37.08 6.88
C HIS A 125 23.71 -35.84 6.07
N ALA A 126 24.89 -35.31 6.37
CA ALA A 126 25.59 -34.32 5.58
C ALA A 126 25.71 -34.79 4.13
N ASN A 127 25.30 -33.96 3.17
CA ASN A 127 25.67 -34.14 1.77
C ASN A 127 26.09 -32.82 1.14
N LYS A 128 27.27 -32.88 0.52
CA LYS A 128 28.09 -31.81 -0.01
C LYS A 128 27.43 -31.17 -1.24
N ILE A 129 27.39 -29.84 -1.29
CA ILE A 129 27.05 -29.08 -2.49
C ILE A 129 28.33 -28.96 -3.35
N PRO A 130 28.36 -29.46 -4.59
CA PRO A 130 29.47 -29.15 -5.49
C PRO A 130 29.36 -27.70 -5.97
N LEU A 131 30.40 -26.91 -5.69
CA LEU A 131 30.61 -25.57 -6.23
C LEU A 131 30.82 -25.65 -7.75
N ILE A 132 29.95 -24.98 -8.52
CA ILE A 132 30.11 -24.79 -9.96
C ILE A 132 31.08 -23.61 -10.17
N PRO A 133 32.24 -23.77 -10.82
CA PRO A 133 33.11 -22.65 -11.13
C PRO A 133 32.56 -21.85 -12.32
N VAL A 134 32.29 -20.57 -12.10
CA VAL A 134 31.95 -19.60 -13.14
C VAL A 134 33.22 -19.28 -13.92
N MET A 135 33.33 -19.80 -15.14
CA MET A 135 34.44 -19.50 -16.05
C MET A 135 34.23 -18.12 -16.69
N PHE A 136 34.99 -17.13 -16.23
CA PHE A 136 35.13 -15.83 -16.91
C PHE A 136 35.92 -16.03 -18.21
N GLY A 137 35.22 -16.01 -19.35
CA GLY A 137 35.84 -16.02 -20.67
C GLY A 137 36.32 -14.62 -21.06
N THR A 138 37.64 -14.44 -21.09
CA THR A 138 38.32 -13.32 -21.75
C THR A 138 38.13 -13.40 -23.26
N ILE A 139 37.49 -12.39 -23.87
CA ILE A 139 37.56 -12.16 -25.32
C ILE A 139 38.60 -11.08 -25.57
N VAL A 140 39.79 -11.53 -25.97
CA VAL A 140 40.76 -10.72 -26.71
C VAL A 140 40.44 -10.92 -28.18
N THR A 141 40.18 -9.85 -28.92
CA THR A 141 40.24 -9.89 -30.39
C THR A 141 41.00 -8.67 -30.87
N LEU A 142 42.21 -8.95 -31.37
CA LEU A 142 43.11 -8.08 -32.11
C LEU A 142 43.05 -8.57 -33.56
N LEU A 143 42.64 -7.72 -34.50
CA LEU A 143 42.96 -7.79 -35.94
C LEU A 143 42.54 -6.43 -36.53
N VAL A 144 43.44 -5.48 -36.76
CA VAL A 144 44.24 -5.31 -37.99
C VAL A 144 43.38 -5.42 -39.25
N ILE A 145 42.86 -4.27 -39.72
CA ILE A 145 42.99 -3.74 -41.09
C ILE A 145 43.14 -2.22 -40.97
#